data_AF-A0A177Y2R6-F1
#
_entry.id   AF-A0A177Y2R6-F1
#
_cell.length_a   1.000
_cell.length_b   1.000
_cell.length_c   1.000
_cell.angle_alpha   90.00
_cell.angle_beta   90.00
_cell.angle_gamma   90.00
#
_symmetry.space_group_name_H-M   'P 1'
#
loop_
_entity.id
_entity.type
_entity.pdbx_description
1 polymer ?
#
loop_
_entity_poly.entity_id
_entity_poly.type
_entity_poly.pdbx_seq_one_letter_code
_entity_poly.pdbx_strand_id
1 'polypeptide(L)'
;MHYAISFQSELNEFLVCTPRKKSLKHQLISVKQGLVLVKLGKIEYTLEPGQSFWLPCETLTSLSYTPNTITNIVAVSSRVAGRFPKQAGYINANALLTALLNRLDELKPKREEQIDLLKVVQTELTALKPELKTTKYTQQVNQWQVEQSSSLSNELKLVLLVREANKQLQSGKKRPVVVDSLFNGDDTLFTNLEQTVLGR
;
A
#
# COMPACT_ATOMS: atom_id res chain seq x y z
N MET A 1 21.20 -3.14 -6.84
CA MET A 1 21.87 -1.85 -7.14
C MET A 1 21.21 -0.75 -6.30
N HIS A 2 21.96 -0.04 -5.45
CA HIS A 2 21.41 0.95 -4.50
C HIS A 2 21.34 2.34 -5.14
N TYR A 3 20.18 2.69 -5.68
CA TYR A 3 19.98 3.98 -6.34
C TYR A 3 19.57 5.08 -5.36
N ALA A 4 20.00 6.32 -5.63
CA ALA A 4 19.63 7.51 -4.87
C ALA A 4 18.12 7.77 -4.92
N ILE A 5 17.53 7.65 -6.11
CA ILE A 5 16.09 7.67 -6.35
C ILE A 5 15.74 6.58 -7.37
N SER A 6 14.56 5.98 -7.23
CA SER A 6 14.03 4.99 -8.16
C SER A 6 12.53 5.12 -8.30
N PHE A 7 12.02 4.86 -9.50
CA PHE A 7 10.61 4.67 -9.76
C PHE A 7 10.35 3.20 -10.10
N GLN A 8 9.24 2.69 -9.58
CA GLN A 8 8.71 1.37 -9.90
C GLN A 8 7.21 1.55 -10.12
N SER A 9 6.63 0.73 -10.99
CA SER A 9 5.20 0.50 -10.87
C SER A 9 4.92 -0.98 -10.90
N GLU A 10 4.06 -1.38 -9.97
CA GLU A 10 3.91 -2.73 -9.50
C GLU A 10 2.44 -3.11 -9.63
N LEU A 11 2.19 -4.24 -10.30
CA LEU A 11 0.93 -4.95 -10.25
C LEU A 11 1.01 -5.99 -9.14
N ASN A 12 0.12 -5.90 -8.17
CA ASN A 12 -0.11 -6.93 -7.16
C ASN A 12 -1.38 -7.68 -7.56
N GLU A 13 -1.21 -8.83 -8.23
CA GLU A 13 -2.34 -9.67 -8.68
C GLU A 13 -3.11 -10.23 -7.47
N PHE A 14 -2.38 -10.58 -6.42
CA PHE A 14 -2.91 -11.11 -5.17
C PHE A 14 -2.77 -10.13 -4.00
N LEU A 15 -3.40 -10.45 -2.87
CA LEU A 15 -3.25 -9.75 -1.61
C LEU A 15 -1.82 -9.88 -1.11
N VAL A 16 -1.12 -8.76 -1.05
CA VAL A 16 0.24 -8.68 -0.49
C VAL A 16 0.19 -7.91 0.81
N CYS A 17 0.68 -8.52 1.90
CA CYS A 17 0.84 -7.86 3.20
C CYS A 17 2.32 -7.83 3.56
N THR A 18 2.88 -6.63 3.64
CA THR A 18 4.29 -6.44 4.01
C THR A 18 4.46 -6.45 5.54
N PRO A 19 5.60 -6.93 6.06
CA PRO A 19 5.88 -6.86 7.49
C PRO A 19 6.01 -5.41 7.95
N ARG A 20 5.65 -5.16 9.20
CA ARG A 20 5.79 -3.84 9.81
C ARG A 20 7.27 -3.54 10.09
N LYS A 21 7.87 -2.63 9.32
CA LYS A 21 9.29 -2.29 9.44
C LYS A 21 9.56 -0.83 9.14
N LYS A 22 10.72 -0.35 9.58
CA LYS A 22 11.26 0.96 9.18
C LYS A 22 11.97 0.84 7.84
N SER A 23 11.67 1.76 6.92
CA SER A 23 12.32 1.83 5.62
C SER A 23 13.51 2.80 5.67
N LEU A 24 14.66 2.40 5.12
CA LEU A 24 15.81 3.30 4.90
C LEU A 24 15.58 4.31 3.76
N LYS A 25 14.41 4.27 3.12
CA LYS A 25 14.03 5.15 2.01
C LYS A 25 12.75 5.89 2.34
N HIS A 26 12.68 7.15 1.91
CA HIS A 26 11.40 7.83 1.73
C HIS A 26 10.65 7.18 0.56
N GLN A 27 9.32 7.17 0.62
CA GLN A 27 8.47 6.60 -0.42
C GLN A 27 7.28 7.51 -0.71
N LEU A 28 7.04 7.78 -2.00
CA LEU A 28 5.76 8.25 -2.49
C LEU A 28 5.06 7.05 -3.13
N ILE A 29 3.87 6.72 -2.64
CA ILE A 29 3.01 5.66 -3.20
C ILE A 29 1.82 6.35 -3.87
N SER A 30 1.56 6.07 -5.13
CA SER A 30 0.39 6.54 -5.87
C SER A 30 -0.39 5.35 -6.40
N VAL A 31 -1.70 5.32 -6.16
CA VAL A 31 -2.56 4.20 -6.60
C VAL A 31 -3.17 4.54 -7.96
N LYS A 32 -2.99 3.63 -8.92
CA LYS A 32 -3.61 3.71 -10.25
C LYS A 32 -4.92 2.93 -10.28
N GLN A 33 -4.93 1.77 -9.64
CA GLN A 33 -6.06 0.85 -9.58
C GLN A 33 -5.99 0.05 -8.28
N GLY A 34 -7.15 -0.35 -7.76
CA GLY A 34 -7.26 -1.16 -6.54
C GLY A 34 -7.17 -0.31 -5.27
N LEU A 35 -6.70 -0.92 -4.18
CA LEU A 35 -6.68 -0.30 -2.86
C LEU A 35 -5.39 -0.66 -2.12
N VAL A 36 -4.78 0.34 -1.49
CA VAL A 36 -3.65 0.14 -0.58
C VAL A 36 -4.03 0.55 0.83
N LEU A 37 -3.69 -0.27 1.81
CA LEU A 37 -3.83 0.03 3.23
C LEU A 37 -2.45 0.34 3.80
N VAL A 38 -2.28 1.54 4.36
CA VAL A 38 -1.03 2.01 4.96
C VAL A 38 -1.20 2.05 6.47
N LYS A 39 -0.62 1.08 7.18
CA LYS A 39 -0.69 1.01 8.64
C LYS A 39 0.37 1.89 9.29
N LEU A 40 -0.08 2.96 9.94
CA LEU A 40 0.76 3.85 10.74
C LEU A 40 0.21 3.94 12.16
N GLY A 41 1.04 3.57 13.13
CA GLY A 41 0.61 3.51 14.53
C GLY A 41 -0.48 2.46 14.72
N LYS A 42 -1.70 2.93 15.05
CA LYS A 42 -2.91 2.11 15.25
C LYS A 42 -3.90 2.20 14.08
N ILE A 43 -3.68 3.11 13.12
CA ILE A 43 -4.62 3.41 12.04
C ILE A 43 -4.11 2.81 10.74
N GLU A 44 -5.01 2.21 9.97
CA GLU A 44 -4.79 1.77 8.59
C GLU A 44 -5.44 2.76 7.63
N TYR A 45 -4.62 3.63 7.05
CA TYR A 45 -5.07 4.62 6.07
C TYR A 45 -5.37 3.95 4.74
N THR A 46 -6.51 4.28 4.14
CA THR A 46 -6.94 3.72 2.85
C THR A 46 -6.51 4.62 1.70
N LEU A 47 -5.85 4.07 0.69
CA LEU A 47 -5.40 4.80 -0.48
C LEU A 47 -6.10 4.26 -1.73
N GLU A 48 -7.05 5.05 -2.24
CA GLU A 48 -7.90 4.74 -3.38
C GLU A 48 -7.26 5.19 -4.71
N PRO A 49 -7.78 4.75 -5.88
CA PRO A 49 -7.26 5.18 -7.18
C PRO A 49 -7.21 6.70 -7.32
N GLY A 50 -6.10 7.20 -7.88
CA GLY A 50 -5.81 8.63 -8.02
C GLY A 50 -5.25 9.30 -6.75
N GLN A 51 -5.26 8.62 -5.60
CA GLN A 51 -4.69 9.15 -4.37
C GLN A 51 -3.19 8.80 -4.26
N SER A 52 -2.46 9.66 -3.54
CA SER A 52 -1.04 9.48 -3.24
C SER A 52 -0.74 9.67 -1.76
N PHE A 53 0.25 8.93 -1.27
CA PHE A 53 0.66 8.93 0.14
C PHE A 53 2.18 9.00 0.26
N TRP A 54 2.65 9.91 1.10
CA TRP A 54 4.06 10.09 1.43
C TRP A 54 4.42 9.36 2.72
N LEU A 55 5.52 8.62 2.68
CA LEU A 55 6.13 7.93 3.80
C LEU A 55 7.58 8.41 3.95
N PRO A 56 7.90 9.15 5.02
CA PRO A 56 9.28 9.48 5.35
C PRO A 56 10.10 8.22 5.64
N CYS A 57 11.42 8.27 5.43
CA CYS A 57 12.31 7.22 5.91
C CYS A 57 12.18 7.05 7.44
N GLU A 58 12.58 5.89 7.95
CA GLU A 58 12.49 5.50 9.37
C GLU A 58 11.07 5.46 9.95
N THR A 59 10.04 5.62 9.10
CA THR A 59 8.64 5.45 9.50
C THR A 59 8.34 3.97 9.68
N LEU A 60 7.86 3.58 10.86
CA LEU A 60 7.43 2.20 11.14
C LEU A 60 6.04 1.96 10.53
N THR A 61 6.01 1.30 9.38
CA THR A 61 4.80 1.09 8.58
C THR A 61 4.67 -0.35 8.10
N SER A 62 3.45 -0.79 7.83
CA SER A 62 3.17 -1.95 6.99
C SER A 62 2.16 -1.56 5.91
N LEU A 63 2.35 -2.10 4.72
CA LEU A 63 1.48 -1.91 3.56
C LEU A 63 0.74 -3.20 3.24
N SER A 64 -0.55 -3.08 2.95
CA SER A 64 -1.34 -4.16 2.34
C SER A 64 -1.89 -3.69 1.00
N TYR A 65 -1.63 -4.44 -0.06
CA TYR A 65 -2.17 -4.20 -1.40
C TYR A 65 -3.29 -5.22 -1.62
N THR A 66 -4.50 -4.76 -1.96
CA THR A 66 -5.58 -5.70 -2.31
C THR A 66 -5.28 -6.37 -3.66
N PRO A 67 -5.93 -7.50 -4.00
CA PRO A 67 -5.78 -8.11 -5.32
C PRO A 67 -6.03 -7.11 -6.47
N ASN A 68 -5.34 -7.32 -7.59
CA ASN A 68 -5.37 -6.49 -8.79
C ASN A 68 -5.09 -5.00 -8.55
N THR A 69 -4.18 -4.68 -7.63
CA THR A 69 -3.78 -3.30 -7.33
C THR A 69 -2.55 -2.90 -8.13
N ILE A 70 -2.66 -1.76 -8.84
CA ILE A 70 -1.55 -1.16 -9.59
C ILE A 70 -1.11 0.10 -8.86
N THR A 71 0.18 0.19 -8.54
CA THR A 71 0.77 1.37 -7.88
C THR A 71 2.01 1.86 -8.56
N ASN A 72 2.22 3.18 -8.50
CA ASN A 72 3.49 3.84 -8.80
C ASN A 72 4.19 4.15 -7.47
N ILE A 73 5.43 3.72 -7.33
CA ILE A 73 6.25 3.92 -6.14
C ILE A 73 7.51 4.67 -6.54
N VAL A 74 7.71 5.84 -5.95
CA VAL A 74 9.00 6.54 -6.00
C VAL A 74 9.69 6.35 -4.66
N ALA A 75 10.87 5.76 -4.66
CA ALA A 75 11.67 5.56 -3.46
C ALA A 75 12.95 6.40 -3.50
N VAL A 76 13.19 7.20 -2.46
CA VAL A 76 14.37 8.06 -2.32
C VAL A 76 15.20 7.59 -1.14
N SER A 77 16.49 7.32 -1.36
CA SER A 77 17.42 6.95 -0.30
C SER A 77 17.54 8.05 0.75
N SER A 78 17.60 7.67 2.04
CA SER A 78 17.85 8.60 3.15
C SER A 78 19.17 9.38 3.05
N ARG A 79 20.10 8.93 2.20
CA ARG A 79 21.38 9.60 1.95
C ARG A 79 21.28 10.78 0.97
N VAL A 80 20.16 10.92 0.26
CA VAL A 80 19.95 12.02 -0.68
C VAL A 80 19.79 13.32 0.11
N ALA A 81 20.66 14.29 -0.18
CA ALA A 81 20.55 15.61 0.42
C ALA A 81 19.29 16.31 -0.09
N GLY A 82 18.37 16.63 0.83
CA GLY A 82 17.12 17.30 0.51
C GLY A 82 16.26 17.52 1.76
N ARG A 83 15.47 18.60 1.76
CA ARG A 83 14.50 18.87 2.84
C ARG A 83 13.18 18.17 2.54
N PHE A 84 13.18 16.85 2.65
CA PHE A 84 11.96 16.06 2.47
C PHE A 84 10.99 16.24 3.65
N PRO A 85 9.67 16.14 3.44
CA PRO A 85 8.71 16.19 4.53
C PRO A 85 8.96 15.07 5.54
N LYS A 86 8.96 15.44 6.82
CA LYS A 86 9.18 14.53 7.95
C LYS A 86 7.90 13.84 8.44
N GLN A 87 6.74 14.33 8.03
CA GLN A 87 5.45 13.77 8.38
C GLN A 87 4.95 12.87 7.25
N ALA A 88 4.38 11.72 7.60
CA ALA A 88 3.64 10.89 6.65
C ALA A 88 2.26 11.48 6.35
N GLY A 89 1.65 11.11 5.23
CA GLY A 89 0.27 11.52 4.96
C GLY A 89 -0.10 11.52 3.49
N TYR A 90 -1.36 11.81 3.24
CA TYR A 90 -1.87 12.05 1.90
C TYR A 90 -1.24 13.29 1.33
N ILE A 91 -0.96 13.26 0.02
CA ILE A 91 -0.54 14.43 -0.73
C ILE A 91 -1.49 14.65 -1.89
N ASN A 92 -1.65 15.92 -2.27
CA ASN A 92 -2.26 16.29 -3.54
C ASN A 92 -1.11 16.46 -4.54
N ALA A 93 -0.94 15.50 -5.45
CA ALA A 93 0.07 15.60 -6.49
C ALA A 93 -0.34 16.76 -7.43
N ASN A 94 0.57 17.70 -7.64
CA ASN A 94 0.32 18.78 -8.60
C ASN A 94 0.35 18.23 -10.05
N ALA A 95 -0.02 19.07 -11.01
CA ALA A 95 -0.05 18.68 -12.42
C ALA A 95 1.31 18.15 -12.93
N LEU A 96 2.41 18.79 -12.50
CA LEU A 96 3.76 18.41 -12.90
C LEU A 96 4.14 17.02 -12.36
N LEU A 97 4.03 16.78 -11.06
CA LEU A 97 4.32 15.50 -10.43
C LEU A 97 3.45 14.38 -11.04
N THR A 98 2.17 14.66 -11.29
CA THR A 98 1.26 13.70 -11.93
C THR A 98 1.74 13.34 -13.35
N ALA A 99 2.11 14.34 -14.16
CA ALA A 99 2.64 14.12 -15.51
C ALA A 99 3.97 13.34 -15.49
N LEU A 100 4.87 13.65 -14.55
CA LEU A 100 6.12 12.93 -14.35
C LEU A 100 5.89 11.46 -14.00
N LEU A 101 4.97 11.17 -13.07
CA LEU A 101 4.63 9.80 -12.68
C LEU A 101 4.01 9.00 -13.83
N ASN A 102 3.17 9.64 -14.66
CA ASN A 102 2.62 8.99 -15.85
C ASN A 102 3.72 8.69 -16.88
N ARG A 103 4.58 9.68 -17.15
CA ARG A 103 5.67 9.52 -18.11
C ARG A 103 6.68 8.46 -17.67
N LEU A 104 7.02 8.42 -16.38
CA LEU A 104 7.91 7.40 -15.82
C LEU A 104 7.35 5.98 -15.98
N ASP A 105 6.02 5.82 -15.93
CA ASP A 105 5.35 4.53 -16.13
C ASP A 105 5.42 4.08 -17.59
N GLU A 106 5.23 4.99 -18.54
CA GLU A 106 5.39 4.74 -19.98
C GLU A 106 6.82 4.37 -20.39
N LEU A 107 7.82 4.93 -19.71
CA LEU A 107 9.24 4.74 -20.04
C LEU A 107 9.83 3.43 -19.55
N LYS A 108 9.08 2.56 -18.88
CA LYS A 108 9.60 1.27 -18.42
C LYS A 108 10.02 0.38 -19.60
N PRO A 109 11.17 -0.31 -19.55
CA PRO A 109 12.17 -0.41 -18.47
C PRO A 109 13.41 0.51 -18.67
N LYS A 110 13.31 1.57 -19.47
CA LYS A 110 14.45 2.37 -19.93
C LYS A 110 14.95 3.36 -18.89
N ARG A 111 15.73 2.85 -17.93
CA ARG A 111 16.24 3.62 -16.79
C ARG A 111 16.99 4.89 -17.20
N GLU A 112 17.83 4.85 -18.22
CA GLU A 112 18.63 6.00 -18.65
C GLU A 112 17.73 7.19 -19.04
N GLU A 113 16.63 6.91 -19.73
CA GLU A 113 15.61 7.90 -20.12
C GLU A 113 14.81 8.43 -18.90
N GLN A 114 14.83 7.73 -17.77
CA GLN A 114 14.14 8.15 -16.54
C GLN A 114 14.99 9.07 -15.65
N ILE A 115 16.32 9.08 -15.79
CA ILE A 115 17.23 9.75 -14.84
C ILE A 115 16.88 11.23 -14.65
N ASP A 116 16.66 11.95 -15.75
CA ASP A 116 16.39 13.39 -15.67
C ASP A 116 14.99 13.67 -15.12
N LEU A 117 13.99 12.84 -15.46
CA LEU A 117 12.66 12.94 -14.86
C LEU A 117 12.69 12.67 -13.36
N LEU A 118 13.49 11.70 -12.91
CA LEU A 118 13.66 11.40 -11.48
C LEU A 118 14.32 12.56 -10.72
N LYS A 119 15.22 13.34 -11.34
CA LYS A 119 15.77 14.56 -10.71
C LYS A 119 14.68 15.62 -10.50
N VAL A 120 13.79 15.79 -11.48
CA VAL A 120 12.65 16.72 -11.34
C VAL A 120 11.69 16.21 -10.26
N VAL A 121 11.35 14.92 -10.27
CA VAL A 121 10.51 14.31 -9.21
C VAL A 121 11.15 14.53 -7.84
N GLN A 122 12.45 14.29 -7.67
CA GLN A 122 13.13 14.52 -6.39
C GLN A 122 12.92 15.95 -5.88
N THR A 123 12.97 16.94 -6.78
CA THR A 123 12.74 18.35 -6.44
C THR A 123 11.29 18.55 -5.99
N GLU A 124 10.32 18.06 -6.75
CA GLU A 124 8.89 18.14 -6.41
C GLU A 124 8.57 17.49 -5.06
N LEU A 125 9.23 16.38 -4.72
CA LEU A 125 9.04 15.67 -3.45
C LEU A 125 9.41 16.54 -2.23
N THR A 126 10.30 17.52 -2.37
CA THR A 126 10.68 18.42 -1.27
C THR A 126 9.61 19.47 -0.94
N ALA A 127 8.72 19.76 -1.90
CA ALA A 127 7.65 20.75 -1.75
C ALA A 127 6.32 20.13 -1.26
N LEU A 128 6.28 18.80 -1.07
CA LEU A 128 5.08 18.11 -0.61
C LEU A 128 4.63 18.62 0.77
N LYS A 129 3.32 18.61 0.98
CA LYS A 129 2.68 18.94 2.27
C LYS A 129 1.80 17.77 2.70
N PRO A 130 2.38 16.67 3.23
CA PRO A 130 1.62 15.49 3.61
C PRO A 130 0.73 15.77 4.82
N GLU A 131 -0.51 15.28 4.76
CA GLU A 131 -1.48 15.41 5.84
C GLU A 131 -2.09 14.05 6.20
N LEU A 132 -2.10 13.72 7.49
CA LEU A 132 -2.85 12.57 7.99
C LEU A 132 -4.29 13.02 8.22
N LYS A 133 -5.19 12.51 7.39
CA LYS A 133 -6.63 12.67 7.56
C LYS A 133 -7.30 11.32 7.61
N THR A 134 -8.29 11.17 8.47
CA THR A 134 -9.08 9.95 8.54
C THR A 134 -10.30 10.14 7.65
N THR A 135 -10.27 9.56 6.44
CA THR A 135 -11.43 9.57 5.55
C THR A 135 -12.53 8.66 6.10
N LYS A 136 -13.78 8.84 5.64
CA LYS A 136 -14.88 7.93 5.96
C LYS A 136 -14.51 6.48 5.63
N TYR A 137 -13.84 6.25 4.50
CA TYR A 137 -13.43 4.92 4.09
C TYR A 137 -12.35 4.33 5.00
N THR A 138 -11.37 5.14 5.42
CA THR A 138 -10.40 4.76 6.46
C THR A 138 -11.12 4.37 7.75
N GLN A 139 -12.10 5.14 8.21
CA GLN A 139 -12.87 4.79 9.42
C GLN A 139 -13.58 3.43 9.27
N GLN A 140 -14.26 3.22 8.14
CA GLN A 140 -14.98 1.98 7.86
C GLN A 140 -14.05 0.75 7.85
N VAL A 141 -12.86 0.85 7.25
CA VAL A 141 -11.88 -0.24 7.24
C VAL A 141 -11.33 -0.51 8.65
N ASN A 142 -11.05 0.52 9.44
CA ASN A 142 -10.51 0.34 10.80
C ASN A 142 -11.56 -0.16 11.80
N GLN A 143 -12.85 0.07 11.54
CA GLN A 143 -13.96 -0.39 12.38
C GLN A 143 -14.54 -1.74 11.93
N TRP A 144 -14.11 -2.25 10.77
CA TRP A 144 -14.64 -3.50 10.23
C TRP A 144 -14.32 -4.69 11.15
N GLN A 145 -15.35 -5.52 11.38
CA GLN A 145 -15.28 -6.79 12.08
C GLN A 145 -16.12 -7.82 11.30
N VAL A 146 -15.81 -9.10 11.46
CA VAL A 146 -16.39 -10.18 10.65
C VAL A 146 -17.90 -10.28 10.84
N GLU A 147 -18.36 -10.16 12.08
CA GLU A 147 -19.76 -10.38 12.49
C GLU A 147 -20.60 -9.08 12.45
N GLN A 148 -19.99 -7.93 12.14
CA GLN A 148 -20.67 -6.64 12.17
C GLN A 148 -21.12 -6.18 10.79
N SER A 149 -22.32 -5.61 10.72
CA SER A 149 -22.81 -4.96 9.50
C SER A 149 -21.86 -3.83 9.09
N SER A 150 -21.42 -3.85 7.84
CA SER A 150 -20.51 -2.85 7.30
C SER A 150 -20.93 -2.43 5.90
N SER A 151 -20.72 -1.15 5.59
CA SER A 151 -20.95 -0.58 4.26
C SER A 151 -19.80 -0.82 3.27
N LEU A 152 -18.74 -1.53 3.68
CA LEU A 152 -17.68 -1.95 2.75
C LEU A 152 -18.24 -2.92 1.71
N SER A 153 -17.64 -2.93 0.52
CA SER A 153 -18.01 -3.86 -0.54
C SER A 153 -17.76 -5.32 -0.09
N ASN A 154 -18.52 -6.26 -0.65
CA ASN A 154 -18.37 -7.67 -0.28
C ASN A 154 -17.00 -8.21 -0.67
N GLU A 155 -16.45 -7.74 -1.79
CA GLU A 155 -15.10 -8.10 -2.26
C GLU A 155 -14.06 -7.68 -1.23
N LEU A 156 -14.12 -6.43 -0.72
CA LEU A 156 -13.17 -5.97 0.29
C LEU A 156 -13.34 -6.72 1.62
N LYS A 157 -14.58 -7.01 2.04
CA LYS A 157 -14.83 -7.82 3.24
C LYS A 157 -14.17 -9.19 3.14
N LEU A 158 -14.28 -9.87 1.99
CA LEU A 158 -13.62 -11.16 1.75
C LEU A 158 -12.10 -11.03 1.81
N VAL A 159 -11.52 -9.99 1.20
CA VAL A 159 -10.08 -9.73 1.27
C VAL A 159 -9.62 -9.50 2.71
N LEU A 160 -10.36 -8.71 3.50
CA LEU A 160 -10.05 -8.46 4.91
C LEU A 160 -10.19 -9.72 5.78
N LEU A 161 -11.18 -10.57 5.48
CA LEU A 161 -11.37 -11.86 6.15
C LEU A 161 -10.19 -12.80 5.91
N VAL A 162 -9.78 -12.99 4.65
CA VAL A 162 -8.62 -13.82 4.29
C VAL A 162 -7.33 -13.24 4.87
N ARG A 163 -7.19 -11.91 4.87
CA ARG A 163 -6.05 -11.22 5.49
C ARG A 163 -5.96 -11.53 6.99
N GLU A 164 -7.07 -11.48 7.73
CA GLU A 164 -7.08 -11.79 9.16
C GLU A 164 -6.78 -13.28 9.41
N ALA A 165 -7.35 -14.18 8.59
CA ALA A 165 -7.05 -15.61 8.66
C ALA A 165 -5.55 -15.90 8.46
N ASN A 166 -4.95 -15.33 7.40
CA ASN A 166 -3.52 -15.49 7.12
C ASN A 166 -2.65 -14.92 8.24
N LYS A 167 -3.02 -13.75 8.80
CA LYS A 167 -2.33 -13.17 9.96
C LYS A 167 -2.40 -14.09 11.19
N GLN A 168 -3.55 -14.68 11.46
CA GLN A 168 -3.73 -15.63 12.56
C GLN A 168 -2.85 -16.88 12.40
N LEU A 169 -2.81 -17.45 11.19
CA LEU A 169 -1.93 -18.58 10.86
C LEU A 169 -0.45 -18.24 11.00
N GLN A 170 -0.02 -17.08 10.48
CA GLN A 170 1.36 -16.59 10.62
C GLN A 170 1.75 -16.31 12.08
N SER A 171 0.76 -16.05 12.95
CA SER A 171 0.96 -15.90 14.39
C SER A 171 0.95 -17.24 15.15
N GLY A 172 0.90 -18.38 14.44
CA GLY A 172 0.99 -19.72 15.01
C GLY A 172 -0.35 -20.35 15.40
N LYS A 173 -1.50 -19.72 15.11
CA LYS A 173 -2.80 -20.37 15.34
C LYS A 173 -2.97 -21.54 14.36
N LYS A 174 -3.51 -22.67 14.85
CA LYS A 174 -3.74 -23.86 14.03
C LYS A 174 -4.89 -23.62 13.06
N ARG A 175 -4.76 -24.13 11.83
CA ARG A 175 -5.76 -23.99 10.76
C ARG A 175 -7.20 -24.33 11.17
N PRO A 176 -7.48 -25.47 11.84
CA PRO A 176 -8.86 -25.79 12.23
C PRO A 176 -9.50 -24.70 13.10
N VAL A 177 -8.75 -24.11 14.04
CA VAL A 177 -9.24 -23.02 14.91
C VAL A 177 -9.57 -21.76 14.12
N VAL A 178 -8.75 -21.43 13.11
CA VAL A 178 -8.98 -20.28 12.24
C VAL A 178 -10.21 -20.50 11.36
N VAL A 179 -10.35 -21.71 10.80
CA VAL A 179 -11.47 -22.10 9.94
C VAL A 179 -12.79 -22.10 10.72
N ASP A 180 -12.81 -22.68 11.92
CA ASP A 180 -14.01 -22.69 12.77
C ASP A 180 -14.45 -21.27 13.14
N SER A 181 -13.51 -20.39 13.47
CA SER A 181 -13.81 -19.04 13.95
C SER A 181 -14.18 -18.04 12.84
N LEU A 182 -13.58 -18.15 11.65
CA LEU A 182 -13.75 -17.15 10.58
C LEU A 182 -14.58 -17.65 9.40
N PHE A 183 -14.70 -18.97 9.24
CA PHE A 183 -15.34 -19.61 8.08
C PHE A 183 -16.38 -20.65 8.49
N ASN A 184 -16.82 -20.65 9.75
CA ASN A 184 -17.83 -21.58 10.28
C ASN A 184 -17.52 -23.06 10.04
N GLY A 185 -16.24 -23.44 10.06
CA GLY A 185 -15.80 -24.83 9.84
C GLY A 185 -15.62 -25.22 8.36
N ASP A 186 -15.90 -24.33 7.41
CA ASP A 186 -15.76 -24.62 5.98
C ASP A 186 -14.32 -24.41 5.49
N ASP A 187 -13.48 -25.45 5.65
CA ASP A 187 -12.09 -25.43 5.20
C ASP A 187 -11.95 -25.40 3.67
N THR A 188 -12.96 -25.92 2.96
CA THR A 188 -12.95 -25.93 1.49
C THR A 188 -13.13 -24.51 0.95
N LEU A 189 -14.08 -23.76 1.52
CA LEU A 189 -14.25 -22.34 1.24
C LEU A 189 -12.97 -21.57 1.52
N PHE A 190 -12.36 -21.76 2.69
CA PHE A 190 -11.13 -21.05 3.05
C PHE A 190 -9.99 -21.36 2.08
N THR A 191 -9.82 -22.63 1.69
CA THR A 191 -8.80 -23.06 0.72
C THR A 191 -9.00 -22.38 -0.65
N ASN A 192 -10.22 -22.34 -1.16
CA ASN A 192 -10.54 -21.67 -2.43
C ASN A 192 -10.27 -20.16 -2.36
N LEU A 193 -10.56 -19.53 -1.22
CA LEU A 193 -10.29 -18.12 -0.99
C LEU A 193 -8.79 -17.83 -0.85
N GLU A 194 -8.00 -18.70 -0.24
CA GLU A 194 -6.54 -18.56 -0.21
C GLU A 194 -5.95 -18.58 -1.62
N GLN A 195 -6.38 -19.52 -2.47
CA GLN A 195 -5.92 -19.59 -3.86
C GLN A 195 -6.29 -18.33 -4.64
N THR A 196 -7.52 -17.85 -4.48
CA THR A 196 -8.03 -16.70 -5.22
C THR A 196 -7.44 -15.37 -4.73
N VAL A 197 -7.30 -15.20 -3.41
CA VAL A 197 -6.92 -13.93 -2.80
C VAL A 197 -5.42 -13.85 -2.53
N LEU A 198 -4.76 -14.93 -2.11
CA LEU A 198 -3.32 -14.97 -1.80
C LEU A 198 -2.47 -15.58 -2.92
N GLY A 199 -3.07 -16.28 -3.89
CA GLY A 199 -2.35 -16.89 -5.01
C GLY A 199 -1.58 -18.14 -4.65
N ARG A 200 -1.98 -18.87 -3.61
CA ARG A 200 -1.32 -20.09 -3.13
C ARG A 200 -2.32 -21.13 -2.62
#